data_AF-A0A520K359-F1
#
_entry.id   AF-A0A520K359-F1
#
_cell.length_a   1.000
_cell.length_b   1.000
_cell.length_c   1.000
_cell.angle_alpha   90.00
_cell.angle_beta   90.00
_cell.angle_gamma   90.00
#
_symmetry.space_group_name_H-M   'P 1'
#
loop_
_entity.id
_entity.type
_entity.pdbx_description
1 polymer ?
#
loop_
_entity_poly.entity_id
_entity_poly.type
_entity_poly.pdbx_seq_one_letter_code
_entity_poly.pdbx_strand_id
1 'polypeptide(L)'
;MRDKVLIEEKMQKLIEMTAGFCDEYLDEEYKHLCEKLIRKVPHKRNVPFLSGRIEIWAAAIVYALGSINFLFDQSFENSVPKIVR
;
A
#
# COMPACT_ATOMS: atom_id res chain seq x y z
N MET A 1 11.96 -17.18 -15.49
CA MET A 1 12.78 -15.94 -15.64
C MET A 1 11.89 -14.74 -15.91
N ARG A 2 11.02 -14.75 -16.94
CA ARG A 2 10.07 -13.65 -17.23
C ARG A 2 9.13 -13.31 -16.06
N ASP A 3 8.61 -14.31 -15.34
CA ASP A 3 7.68 -14.04 -14.23
C ASP A 3 8.35 -13.31 -13.05
N LYS A 4 9.64 -13.57 -12.78
CA LYS A 4 10.36 -12.88 -11.70
C LYS A 4 10.55 -11.40 -11.99
N VAL A 5 10.89 -11.06 -13.23
CA VAL A 5 11.03 -9.66 -13.66
C VAL A 5 9.68 -8.95 -13.60
N LEU A 6 8.63 -9.59 -14.12
CA LEU A 6 7.28 -9.01 -14.06
C LEU A 6 6.76 -8.83 -12.62
N ILE A 7 7.07 -9.78 -11.72
CA ILE A 7 6.74 -9.66 -10.29
C ILE A 7 7.45 -8.44 -9.70
N GLU A 8 8.74 -8.26 -9.98
CA GLU A 8 9.54 -7.14 -9.47
C GLU A 8 9.01 -5.80 -10.01
N GLU A 9 8.75 -5.70 -11.31
CA GLU A 9 8.19 -4.50 -11.95
C GLU A 9 6.84 -4.10 -11.34
N LYS A 10 5.92 -5.06 -11.18
CA LYS A 10 4.62 -4.79 -10.57
C LYS A 10 4.73 -4.46 -9.08
N MET A 11 5.64 -5.11 -8.36
CA MET A 11 5.90 -4.82 -6.95
C MET A 11 6.43 -3.39 -6.79
N GLN A 12 7.42 -2.99 -7.57
CA GLN A 12 7.98 -1.64 -7.55
C GLN A 12 6.90 -0.61 -7.91
N LYS A 13 6.06 -0.90 -8.91
CA LYS A 13 4.95 -0.01 -9.27
C LYS A 13 3.95 0.17 -8.12
N LEU A 14 3.64 -0.90 -7.40
CA LEU A 14 2.78 -0.80 -6.20
C LEU A 14 3.41 0.07 -5.12
N ILE A 15 4.70 -0.13 -4.85
CA ILE A 15 5.43 0.66 -3.85
C ILE A 15 5.34 2.16 -4.19
N GLU A 16 5.65 2.53 -5.44
CA GLU A 16 5.57 3.91 -5.92
C GLU A 16 4.17 4.51 -5.78
N MET A 17 3.14 3.77 -6.20
CA MET A 17 1.75 4.23 -6.12
C MET A 17 1.29 4.45 -4.68
N THR A 18 1.58 3.50 -3.79
CA THR A 18 1.21 3.63 -2.37
C THR A 18 2.03 4.70 -1.67
N ALA A 19 3.32 4.85 -2.02
CA ALA A 19 4.17 5.89 -1.46
C ALA A 19 3.66 7.28 -1.85
N GLY A 20 3.36 7.53 -3.13
CA GLY A 20 2.82 8.80 -3.57
C GLY A 20 1.50 9.16 -2.89
N PHE A 21 0.60 8.18 -2.69
CA PHE A 21 -0.63 8.39 -1.93
C PHE A 21 -0.34 8.74 -0.46
N CYS A 22 0.58 8.03 0.18
CA CYS A 22 0.92 8.30 1.59
C CYS A 22 1.60 9.67 1.75
N ASP A 23 2.47 10.04 0.82
CA ASP A 23 3.15 11.34 0.82
C ASP A 23 2.16 12.51 0.66
N GLU A 24 1.06 12.31 -0.08
CA GLU A 24 0.04 13.34 -0.32
C GLU A 24 -1.06 13.39 0.76
N TYR A 25 -1.47 12.23 1.31
CA TYR A 25 -2.68 12.14 2.13
C TYR A 25 -2.49 11.53 3.52
N LEU A 26 -1.36 10.88 3.81
CA LEU A 26 -1.09 10.17 5.07
C LEU A 26 0.26 10.61 5.66
N ASP A 27 1.07 9.65 6.10
CA ASP A 27 2.37 9.87 6.72
C ASP A 27 3.40 8.78 6.33
N GLU A 28 4.63 8.98 6.80
CA GLU A 28 5.75 8.07 6.57
C GLU A 28 5.54 6.68 7.21
N GLU A 29 4.75 6.57 8.28
CA GLU A 29 4.44 5.29 8.91
C GLU A 29 3.56 4.44 7.98
N TYR A 30 2.51 5.02 7.39
CA TYR A 30 1.67 4.34 6.41
C TYR A 30 2.45 3.94 5.15
N LYS A 31 3.37 4.79 4.69
CA LYS A 31 4.27 4.48 3.58
C LYS A 31 5.12 3.25 3.87
N HIS A 32 5.74 3.20 5.05
CA HIS A 32 6.53 2.05 5.49
C HIS A 32 5.69 0.77 5.62
N LEU A 33 4.47 0.88 6.17
CA LEU A 33 3.56 -0.25 6.29
C LEU A 33 3.13 -0.81 4.93
N CYS A 34 2.82 0.07 3.96
CA CYS A 34 2.47 -0.32 2.60
C CYS A 34 3.63 -1.08 1.94
N GLU A 35 4.83 -0.51 1.95
CA GLU A 35 6.02 -1.15 1.36
C GLU A 35 6.30 -2.52 2.02
N LYS A 36 6.25 -2.58 3.35
CA LYS A 36 6.48 -3.81 4.11
C LYS A 36 5.45 -4.90 3.77
N LEU A 37 4.19 -4.54 3.55
CA LEU A 37 3.16 -5.48 3.11
C LEU A 37 3.43 -5.95 1.68
N ILE A 38 3.65 -5.02 0.75
CA ILE A 38 3.90 -5.30 -0.67
C ILE A 38 5.07 -6.28 -0.85
N ARG A 39 6.21 -6.04 -0.17
CA ARG A 39 7.40 -6.90 -0.25
C ARG A 39 7.18 -8.32 0.23
N LYS A 40 6.14 -8.59 1.03
CA LYS A 40 5.81 -9.96 1.48
C LYS A 40 4.98 -10.75 0.46
N VAL A 41 4.29 -10.07 -0.45
CA VAL A 41 3.33 -10.68 -1.39
C VAL A 41 3.99 -11.59 -2.45
N PRO A 42 5.18 -11.29 -3.01
CA PRO A 42 5.87 -12.17 -3.97
C PRO A 42 6.14 -13.59 -3.46
N HIS A 43 6.18 -13.80 -2.14
CA HIS A 43 6.45 -15.11 -1.55
C HIS A 43 5.24 -16.05 -1.54
N LYS A 44 4.08 -15.61 -2.04
CA LYS A 44 2.86 -16.43 -2.14
C LYS A 44 2.92 -17.31 -3.39
N ARG A 45 2.44 -18.57 -3.27
CA ARG A 45 2.40 -19.57 -4.36
C ARG A 45 1.77 -19.02 -5.64
N ASN A 46 0.71 -18.22 -5.51
CA ASN A 46 0.14 -17.42 -6.57
C ASN A 46 0.28 -15.94 -6.17
N VAL A 47 1.05 -15.17 -6.94
CA VAL A 47 1.26 -13.74 -6.67
C VAL A 47 0.03 -12.95 -7.15
N PRO A 48 -0.82 -12.43 -6.25
CA PRO A 48 -2.16 -12.01 -6.60
C PRO A 48 -2.19 -10.70 -7.41
N PHE A 49 -1.20 -9.80 -7.28
CA PHE A 49 -1.12 -8.58 -8.08
C PHE A 49 -0.70 -8.82 -9.55
N LEU A 50 -0.35 -10.05 -9.92
CA LEU A 50 -0.13 -10.39 -11.31
C LEU A 50 -1.43 -10.33 -12.11
N SER A 51 -2.59 -10.51 -11.47
CA SER A 51 -3.91 -10.35 -12.07
C SER A 51 -4.62 -9.07 -11.60
N GLY A 52 -5.56 -8.59 -12.41
CA GLY A 52 -6.30 -7.36 -12.15
C GLY A 52 -5.51 -6.08 -12.44
N ARG A 53 -6.17 -4.93 -12.19
CA ARG A 53 -5.59 -3.59 -12.35
C ARG A 53 -4.69 -3.26 -11.17
N ILE A 54 -3.49 -2.74 -11.44
CA ILE A 54 -2.49 -2.46 -10.39
C ILE A 54 -2.96 -1.34 -9.45
N GLU A 55 -3.77 -0.42 -9.97
CA GLU A 55 -4.37 0.69 -9.25
C GLU A 55 -5.38 0.21 -8.20
N ILE A 56 -6.13 -0.85 -8.51
CA ILE A 56 -7.05 -1.48 -7.54
C ILE A 56 -6.25 -2.13 -6.40
N TRP A 57 -5.12 -2.77 -6.73
CA TRP A 57 -4.25 -3.35 -5.71
C TRP A 57 -3.62 -2.28 -4.80
N ALA A 58 -3.16 -1.16 -5.36
CA ALA A 58 -2.64 -0.04 -4.57
C ALA A 58 -3.71 0.47 -3.59
N ALA A 59 -4.92 0.75 -4.09
CA ALA A 59 -6.04 1.21 -3.27
C ALA A 59 -6.43 0.18 -2.18
N ALA A 60 -6.47 -1.11 -2.53
CA ALA A 60 -6.81 -2.18 -1.60
C ALA A 60 -5.79 -2.32 -0.47
N ILE A 61 -4.50 -2.12 -0.74
CA ILE A 61 -3.42 -2.16 0.25
C ILE A 61 -3.57 -1.03 1.26
N VAL A 62 -3.72 0.20 0.77
CA VAL A 62 -3.93 1.38 1.62
C VAL A 62 -5.21 1.21 2.43
N TYR A 63 -6.30 0.79 1.80
CA TYR A 63 -7.58 0.58 2.46
C TYR A 63 -7.48 -0.49 3.55
N ALA A 64 -6.89 -1.66 3.28
CA ALA A 64 -6.78 -2.73 4.26
C ALA A 64 -5.95 -2.30 5.49
N LEU A 65 -4.82 -1.61 5.26
CA LEU A 65 -3.99 -1.08 6.35
C LEU A 65 -4.73 0.02 7.12
N GLY A 66 -5.40 0.94 6.43
CA GLY A 66 -6.21 1.97 7.05
C GLY A 66 -7.34 1.41 7.89
N SER A 67 -8.07 0.40 7.39
CA SER A 67 -9.15 -0.25 8.13
C SER A 67 -8.67 -0.94 9.40
N ILE A 68 -7.55 -1.67 9.35
CA ILE A 68 -6.99 -2.36 10.53
C ILE A 68 -6.47 -1.35 11.57
N ASN A 69 -6.00 -0.18 11.12
CA ASN A 69 -5.52 0.91 11.97
C ASN A 69 -6.61 1.96 12.28
N PHE A 70 -7.89 1.65 12.04
CA PHE A 70 -9.03 2.54 12.34
C PHE A 70 -8.96 3.93 11.69
N LEU A 71 -8.23 4.07 10.58
CA LEU A 71 -8.04 5.32 9.86
C LEU A 71 -9.36 5.98 9.42
N PHE A 72 -10.38 5.17 9.18
CA PHE A 72 -11.69 5.62 8.70
C PHE A 72 -12.73 5.75 9.82
N ASP A 73 -12.34 5.47 11.07
CA ASP A 73 -13.22 5.58 12.22
C ASP A 73 -13.27 7.02 12.72
N GLN A 74 -14.42 7.66 12.54
CA GLN A 74 -14.65 9.06 12.95
C GLN A 74 -14.66 9.25 14.46
N SER A 75 -14.74 8.17 15.25
CA SER A 75 -14.65 8.22 16.71
C SER A 75 -13.20 8.19 17.23
N PHE A 76 -12.23 7.90 16.35
CA PHE A 76 -10.80 7.92 16.66
C PHE A 76 -10.20 9.31 16.36
N GLU A 77 -10.08 10.14 17.39
CA GLU A 77 -9.66 11.55 17.29
C GLU A 77 -8.17 11.74 16.88
N ASN A 78 -7.40 10.66 16.75
CA ASN A 78 -5.95 10.70 16.46
C ASN A 78 -5.57 10.56 14.97
N SER A 79 -6.54 10.56 14.06
CA SER A 79 -6.31 10.35 12.62
C SER A 79 -6.33 11.63 11.79
N VAL A 80 -6.41 12.81 12.42
CA VAL A 80 -6.22 14.07 11.70
C VAL A 80 -4.77 14.12 11.25
N PRO A 81 -4.47 14.20 9.94
CA PRO A 81 -3.10 14.35 9.49
C PRO A 81 -2.57 15.63 10.12
N LYS A 82 -1.37 15.56 10.71
CA LYS A 82 -0.63 16.75 11.14
C LYS A 82 -0.19 17.52 9.90
N ILE A 83 -1.17 18.08 9.19
CA ILE A 83 -0.96 19.07 8.14
C ILE A 83 -0.55 20.33 8.89
N VAL A 84 0.75 20.63 8.80
CA VAL A 84 1.45 21.84 9.23
C VAL A 84 1.45 22.12 10.74
N ARG A 85 2.54 21.75 11.41
CA ARG A 85 3.20 22.60 12.39
C ARG A 85 4.70 22.62 12.14
#